data_AF-A0A9P6D771-F1
#
_entry.id   AF-A0A9P6D771-F1
#
_cell.length_a   1.000
_cell.length_b   1.000
_cell.length_c   1.000
_cell.angle_alpha   90.00
_cell.angle_beta   90.00
_cell.angle_gamma   90.00
#
_symmetry.space_group_name_H-M   'P 1'
#
loop_
_entity.id
_entity.type
_entity.pdbx_description
1 polymer ?
#
loop_
_entity_poly.entity_id
_entity_poly.type
_entity_poly.pdbx_seq_one_letter_code
_entity_poly.pdbx_strand_id
1 'polypeptide(L)'
;MIELPVLKRGLEILQHATRNRKEELQTRIQQKKPITEEEEIWLDGKGNNVDGEALIGLLESARDYATTFTALDESQQAVAQRLRDAGTVKPPGNKCKHM
;
A
#
# COMPACT_ATOMS: atom_id res chain seq x y z
N MET A 1 -14.83 6.33 -12.30
CA MET A 1 -13.78 5.37 -12.67
C MET A 1 -12.53 5.78 -11.92
N ILE A 2 -11.88 4.87 -11.21
CA ILE A 2 -10.59 5.17 -10.56
C ILE A 2 -9.54 5.13 -11.67
N GLU A 3 -8.55 6.03 -11.64
CA GLU A 3 -7.50 6.06 -12.65
C GLU A 3 -6.23 5.38 -12.13
N LEU A 4 -5.51 4.69 -13.02
CA LEU A 4 -4.26 4.00 -12.69
C LEU A 4 -3.22 4.90 -11.97
N PRO A 5 -3.02 6.18 -12.35
CA PRO A 5 -2.10 7.07 -11.63
C PRO A 5 -2.48 7.31 -10.17
N VAL A 6 -3.78 7.33 -9.84
CA VAL A 6 -4.26 7.50 -8.45
C VAL A 6 -3.92 6.27 -7.61
N LEU A 7 -4.11 5.07 -8.19
CA LEU A 7 -3.77 3.82 -7.52
C LEU A 7 -2.27 3.70 -7.27
N LYS A 8 -1.43 4.04 -8.26
CA LYS A 8 0.03 4.08 -8.13
C LYS A 8 0.48 5.02 -7.01
N ARG A 9 -0.05 6.24 -7.01
CA ARG A 9 0.24 7.21 -5.95
C ARG A 9 -0.17 6.70 -4.57
N GLY A 10 -1.34 6.07 -4.47
CA GLY A 10 -1.81 5.46 -3.23
C GLY A 10 -0.88 4.35 -2.73
N LEU A 11 -0.39 3.51 -3.64
CA LEU A 11 0.58 2.47 -3.32
C LEU A 11 1.90 3.08 -2.82
N GLU A 12 2.44 4.09 -3.50
CA GLU A 12 3.65 4.80 -3.07
C GLU A 12 3.49 5.42 -1.68
N ILE A 13 2.36 6.06 -1.39
CA ILE A 13 2.07 6.66 -0.08
C ILE A 13 2.04 5.58 1.01
N LEU A 14 1.36 4.45 0.76
CA LEU A 14 1.29 3.35 1.73
C LEU A 14 2.66 2.70 1.92
N GLN A 15 3.41 2.49 0.84
CA GLN A 15 4.77 1.97 0.92
C GLN A 15 5.66 2.92 1.72
N HIS A 16 5.68 4.22 1.42
CA HIS A 16 6.46 5.19 2.19
C HIS A 16 6.06 5.26 3.66
N ALA A 17 4.76 5.25 3.97
CA ALA A 17 4.27 5.30 5.34
C ALA A 17 4.65 4.04 6.15
N THR A 18 4.74 2.88 5.49
CA THR A 18 5.03 1.60 6.14
C THR A 18 6.50 1.19 6.05
N ARG A 19 7.28 1.78 5.14
CA ARG A 19 8.66 1.39 4.83
C ARG A 19 9.56 1.45 6.05
N ASN A 20 9.64 2.59 6.74
CA ASN A 20 10.55 2.75 7.86
C ASN A 20 10.26 1.74 8.97
N ARG A 21 8.98 1.55 9.31
CA ARG A 21 8.57 0.58 10.34
C ARG A 21 8.84 -0.86 9.90
N LYS A 22 8.57 -1.19 8.62
CA LYS A 22 8.83 -2.51 8.06
C LYS A 22 10.33 -2.82 8.05
N GLU A 23 11.16 -1.88 7.61
CA GLU A 23 12.62 -2.02 7.60
C GLU A 23 13.18 -2.20 9.03
N GLU A 24 12.67 -1.45 10.01
CA GLU A 24 13.07 -1.59 11.42
C GLU A 24 12.72 -2.99 11.96
N LEU A 25 11.49 -3.45 11.74
CA LEU A 25 11.05 -4.78 12.20
C LEU A 25 11.81 -5.89 11.49
N GLN A 26 12.03 -5.79 10.18
CA GLN A 26 12.85 -6.73 9.42
C GLN A 26 14.29 -6.75 9.92
N THR A 27 14.87 -5.60 10.27
CA THR A 27 16.20 -5.53 10.86
C THR A 27 16.24 -6.22 12.22
N ARG A 28 15.22 -6.03 13.07
CA ARG A 28 15.10 -6.72 14.36
C ARG A 28 14.99 -8.24 14.18
N ILE A 29 14.16 -8.70 13.23
CA ILE A 29 14.04 -10.12 12.88
C ILE A 29 15.38 -10.69 12.41
N GLN A 30 16.10 -10.00 11.52
CA GLN A 30 17.43 -10.41 11.04
C GLN A 30 18.47 -10.47 12.18
N GLN A 31 18.37 -9.57 13.16
CA GLN A 31 19.18 -9.58 14.37
C GLN A 31 18.71 -10.62 15.41
N LYS A 32 17.70 -11.45 15.09
CA LYS A 32 17.07 -12.43 15.98
C LYS A 32 16.52 -11.80 17.27
N LYS A 33 16.16 -10.52 17.21
CA LYS A 33 15.47 -9.84 18.31
C LYS A 33 13.98 -10.18 18.23
N PRO A 34 13.32 -10.38 19.38
CA PRO A 34 11.89 -10.61 19.41
C PRO A 34 11.15 -9.38 18.87
N ILE A 35 10.08 -9.65 18.14
CA ILE A 35 9.02 -8.69 17.82
C ILE A 35 7.77 -9.12 18.57
N THR A 36 6.85 -8.20 18.82
CA THR A 36 5.57 -8.53 19.46
C THR A 36 4.61 -9.19 18.48
N GLU A 37 3.60 -9.89 19.00
CA GLU A 37 2.54 -10.48 18.19
C GLU A 37 1.81 -9.40 17.35
N GLU A 38 1.62 -8.20 17.90
CA GLU A 38 1.02 -7.08 17.16
C GLU A 38 1.93 -6.56 16.04
N GLU A 39 3.25 -6.61 16.21
CA GLU A 39 4.22 -6.26 15.17
C GLU A 39 4.20 -7.28 14.02
N GLU A 40 4.06 -8.56 14.35
CA GLU A 40 3.93 -9.67 13.39
C GLU A 40 2.61 -9.59 12.61
N ILE A 41 1.48 -9.48 13.31
CA ILE A 41 0.15 -9.28 12.67
C ILE A 41 0.15 -8.02 11.79
N TRP A 42 0.86 -6.97 12.21
CA TRP A 42 0.99 -5.77 11.40
C TRP A 42 1.80 -6.01 10.12
N LEU A 43 2.89 -6.78 10.18
CA LEU A 43 3.70 -7.14 9.01
C LEU A 43 2.90 -7.94 7.97
N ASP A 44 2.07 -8.88 8.44
CA ASP A 44 1.24 -9.73 7.58
C ASP A 44 0.04 -8.96 7.00
N GLY A 45 -0.50 -7.99 7.75
CA GLY A 45 -1.66 -7.21 7.35
C GLY A 45 -1.30 -5.87 6.70
N LYS A 46 -1.02 -4.85 7.52
CA LYS A 46 -0.89 -3.46 7.05
C LYS A 46 0.45 -3.16 6.39
N GLY A 47 1.52 -3.85 6.77
CA GLY A 47 2.86 -3.77 6.19
C GLY A 47 3.04 -4.64 4.94
N ASN A 48 2.07 -5.50 4.63
CA ASN A 48 2.01 -6.27 3.42
C ASN A 48 1.25 -5.48 2.34
N ASN A 49 1.98 -5.02 1.32
CA ASN A 49 1.40 -4.32 0.17
C ASN A 49 1.53 -5.14 -1.12
N VAL A 50 1.89 -6.43 -1.03
CA VAL A 50 2.14 -7.30 -2.20
C VAL A 50 0.90 -7.39 -3.09
N ASP A 51 -0.29 -7.48 -2.49
CA ASP A 51 -1.55 -7.51 -3.26
C ASP A 51 -1.77 -6.21 -4.05
N GLY A 52 -1.35 -5.06 -3.48
CA GLY A 52 -1.38 -3.77 -4.16
C GLY A 52 -0.39 -3.70 -5.32
N GLU A 53 0.82 -4.21 -5.13
CA GLU A 53 1.84 -4.28 -6.19
C GLU A 53 1.41 -5.20 -7.33
N ALA A 54 0.86 -6.37 -7.00
CA ALA A 54 0.35 -7.33 -7.98
C ALA A 54 -0.83 -6.74 -8.77
N LEU A 55 -1.76 -6.05 -8.10
CA LEU A 55 -2.89 -5.39 -8.75
C LEU A 55 -2.43 -4.30 -9.72
N ILE A 56 -1.48 -3.44 -9.30
CA ILE A 56 -0.92 -2.41 -10.18
C ILE A 56 -0.24 -3.04 -11.40
N GLY A 57 0.58 -4.08 -11.20
CA GLY A 57 1.23 -4.79 -12.30
C GLY A 57 0.24 -5.43 -13.28
N LEU A 58 -0.86 -5.99 -12.79
CA LEU A 58 -1.94 -6.52 -13.61
C LEU A 58 -2.58 -5.41 -14.45
N LEU A 59 -2.91 -4.28 -13.83
CA LEU A 59 -3.56 -3.15 -14.52
C LEU A 59 -2.61 -2.41 -15.48
N GLU A 60 -1.30 -2.42 -15.22
CA GLU A 60 -0.28 -1.86 -16.13
C GLU A 60 -0.03 -2.73 -17.36
N SER A 61 -0.05 -4.05 -17.18
CA SER A 61 0.12 -5.01 -18.27
C SER A 61 -1.17 -5.23 -19.08
N ALA A 62 -2.31 -4.80 -18.56
CA ALA A 62 -3.59 -4.87 -19.23
C ALA A 62 -3.63 -4.00 -20.49
N ARG A 63 -4.04 -4.60 -21.60
CA ARG A 63 -4.29 -3.88 -22.86
C ARG A 63 -5.50 -2.95 -22.76
N ASP A 64 -6.50 -3.34 -21.96
CA ASP A 64 -7.69 -2.56 -21.68
C ASP A 64 -7.88 -2.43 -20.16
N TYR A 65 -7.58 -1.25 -19.66
CA TYR A 65 -7.71 -0.91 -18.25
C TYR A 65 -9.15 -1.05 -17.76
N ALA A 66 -10.13 -0.54 -18.51
CA ALA A 66 -11.52 -0.48 -18.04
C ALA A 66 -12.10 -1.89 -17.93
N THR A 67 -11.88 -2.72 -18.94
CA THR A 67 -12.34 -4.12 -18.93
C THR A 67 -11.67 -4.91 -17.81
N THR A 68 -10.36 -4.77 -17.63
CA THR A 68 -9.62 -5.48 -16.58
C THR A 68 -10.05 -5.01 -15.19
N PHE A 69 -10.27 -3.71 -15.02
CA PHE A 69 -10.72 -3.13 -13.76
C PHE A 69 -12.13 -3.61 -13.38
N THR A 70 -13.04 -3.78 -14.35
CA THR A 70 -14.37 -4.35 -14.09
C THR A 70 -14.36 -5.84 -13.80
N ALA A 71 -13.31 -6.55 -14.23
CA ALA A 71 -13.15 -7.99 -14.01
C ALA A 71 -12.44 -8.34 -12.70
N LEU A 72 -12.04 -7.34 -11.90
CA LEU A 72 -11.39 -7.56 -10.60
C LEU A 72 -12.32 -8.31 -9.65
N ASP A 73 -11.78 -9.28 -8.93
CA ASP A 73 -12.50 -9.98 -7.86
C ASP A 73 -12.69 -9.10 -6.62
N GLU A 74 -13.51 -9.54 -5.67
CA GLU A 74 -13.85 -8.77 -4.46
C GLU A 74 -12.62 -8.37 -3.64
N SER A 75 -11.60 -9.21 -3.56
CA SER A 75 -10.34 -8.91 -2.87
C SER A 75 -9.56 -7.83 -3.60
N GLN A 76 -9.41 -7.98 -4.92
CA GLN A 76 -8.74 -6.98 -5.77
C GLN A 76 -9.47 -5.63 -5.76
N GLN A 77 -10.80 -5.63 -5.72
CA GLN A 77 -11.60 -4.40 -5.59
C GLN A 77 -11.39 -3.73 -4.24
N ALA A 78 -11.32 -4.50 -3.15
CA ALA A 78 -11.02 -3.97 -1.82
C ALA A 78 -9.62 -3.33 -1.77
N VAL A 79 -8.62 -3.97 -2.40
CA VAL A 79 -7.27 -3.41 -2.55
C VAL A 79 -7.29 -2.12 -3.39
N ALA A 80 -7.98 -2.11 -4.53
CA ALA A 80 -8.13 -0.92 -5.38
C ALA A 80 -8.73 0.26 -4.60
N GLN A 81 -9.75 0.00 -3.79
CA GLN A 81 -10.40 1.02 -2.97
C GLN A 81 -9.46 1.55 -1.88
N ARG A 82 -8.72 0.67 -1.18
CA ARG A 82 -7.71 1.09 -0.20
C ARG A 82 -6.60 1.94 -0.82
N LEU A 83 -6.12 1.58 -2.01
CA LEU A 83 -5.12 2.37 -2.76
C LEU A 83 -5.69 3.72 -3.18
N ARG A 84 -6.93 3.75 -3.70
CA ARG A 84 -7.62 4.99 -4.05
C ARG A 84 -7.75 5.92 -2.84
N ASP A 85 -8.15 5.39 -1.69
CA ASP A 85 -8.30 6.20 -0.47
C ASP A 85 -6.95 6.79 -0.05
N ALA A 86 -5.87 5.99 -0.08
CA ALA A 86 -4.52 6.51 0.19
C ALA A 86 -4.05 7.56 -0.84
N GLY A 87 -4.38 7.39 -2.13
CA GLY A 87 -3.96 8.29 -3.20
C GLY A 87 -4.77 9.58 -3.33
N THR A 88 -6.00 9.59 -2.79
CA THR A 88 -6.90 10.76 -2.78
C THR A 88 -6.78 11.59 -1.51
N VAL A 89 -6.36 10.99 -0.40
CA VAL A 89 -6.02 11.72 0.82
C VAL A 89 -4.78 12.56 0.53
N LYS A 90 -4.94 13.89 0.52
CA LYS A 90 -3.82 14.84 0.59
C LYS A 90 -2.93 14.39 1.76
N PRO A 91 -1.60 14.23 1.59
CA PRO A 91 -0.74 13.89 2.72
C PRO A 91 -1.05 14.87 3.86
N PRO A 92 -1.14 14.41 5.12
CA PRO A 92 -1.40 15.32 6.23
C PRO A 92 -0.34 16.42 6.15
N GLY A 93 -0.80 17.63 5.83
CA GLY A 93 0.08 18.77 5.69
C GLY A 93 0.85 18.89 6.99
N ASN A 94 2.15 18.60 6.92
CA ASN A 94 3.05 18.78 8.03
C ASN A 94 3.01 20.29 8.33
N LYS A 95 2.21 20.70 9.32
CA LYS A 95 2.33 22.04 9.88
C LYS A 95 3.66 22.05 10.61
N CYS A 96 4.73 22.31 9.87
CA CYS A 96 5.98 22.79 10.40
C CYS A 96 5.61 23.97 11.30
N LYS A 97 5.66 23.73 12.62
CA LYS A 97 5.62 24.78 13.62
C LYS A 97 6.95 25.53 13.43
N HIS A 98 6.93 26.60 12.66
CA HIS A 98 8.01 27.58 12.72
C HIS A 98 7.85 28.32 14.05
N MET A 99 8.97 28.39 14.76
CA MET A 99 9.15 28.99 16.07
C MET A 99 8.86 30.49 16.07
#